data_AF-A0A5C1A6K9-F1
#
_entry.id   AF-A0A5C1A6K9-F1
#
_cell.length_a   1.000
_cell.length_b   1.000
_cell.length_c   1.000
_cell.angle_alpha   90.00
_cell.angle_beta   90.00
_cell.angle_gamma   90.00
#
_symmetry.space_group_name_H-M   'P 1'
#
loop_
_entity.id
_entity.type
_entity.pdbx_description
1 polymer ?
#
loop_
_entity_poly.entity_id
_entity_poly.type
_entity_poly.pdbx_seq_one_letter_code
_entity_poly.pdbx_strand_id
1 'polypeptide(L)'
;MFALPRAKFVPLFALVSLALNPTGLLAEDVQERSKLVGKKEDSRRIVGYEAMSSKQSPLIGFEFGIGNKSPFVQVSAFRPIFKGDETSRPAAGLFADATVKGRKVKTPVHTTEKVVAKDGYAVSKVVVQYGLWIDSIQVHFARIKGDGLNLGDTYYTNYLGSTEARGAYTTLDSEGRLIVGVTGTMDDVKAVGFGLVYSGKAPPKPVKAAPVMLPQSTAPEPTGGLDMKPAPGSGSRVQLPAFDPPAQPAPANPGKSAPAKPAPREMDPAVKAKIEQQNAEAAKQFAKLSGEFQQQQAELRKQLATVPKWDPAANQEAGQEAMRKALDEAEAREDLTADQRAELAQLRKMFGLEPKSSLWMSVAVGLGVCGLVGAGAYFFMGRNAGPLPKAGRRLPVARRVADDVDAEPLDVDDDEADSPHDSRRPARD
;
A
#
# COMPACT_ATOMS: atom_id res chain seq x y z
N MET A 1 -40.94 26.12 -63.16
CA MET A 1 -40.65 24.78 -62.60
C MET A 1 -39.29 24.83 -61.94
N PHE A 2 -39.23 25.04 -60.62
CA PHE A 2 -37.98 24.97 -59.87
C PHE A 2 -38.20 24.36 -58.47
N ALA A 3 -37.17 23.63 -58.08
CA ALA A 3 -36.96 22.76 -56.92
C ALA A 3 -37.51 23.19 -55.55
N LEU A 4 -38.02 22.20 -54.82
CA LEU A 4 -38.05 22.17 -53.35
C LEU A 4 -36.91 21.27 -52.84
N PRO A 5 -36.16 21.66 -51.79
CA PRO A 5 -35.12 20.82 -51.22
C PRO A 5 -35.72 19.77 -50.27
N ARG A 6 -35.17 18.55 -50.35
CA ARG A 6 -35.45 17.44 -49.42
C ARG A 6 -34.97 17.80 -48.02
N ALA A 7 -35.90 17.97 -47.08
CA ALA A 7 -35.62 17.98 -45.66
C ALA A 7 -35.14 16.58 -45.21
N LYS A 8 -34.01 16.55 -44.50
CA LYS A 8 -33.46 15.32 -43.91
C LYS A 8 -34.30 14.92 -42.72
N PHE A 9 -34.87 13.72 -42.81
CA PHE A 9 -35.51 13.00 -41.71
C PHE A 9 -34.43 12.64 -40.68
N VAL A 10 -34.42 13.35 -39.54
CA VAL A 10 -33.61 12.95 -38.38
C VAL A 10 -34.44 11.93 -37.62
N PRO A 11 -33.96 10.68 -37.41
CA PRO A 11 -34.75 9.67 -36.73
C PRO A 11 -34.94 10.06 -35.26
N LEU A 12 -36.21 10.21 -34.88
CA LEU A 12 -36.74 10.53 -33.56
C LEU A 12 -36.50 9.43 -32.50
N PHE A 13 -35.47 8.60 -32.66
CA PHE A 13 -35.12 7.49 -31.76
C PHE A 13 -33.92 7.81 -30.85
N ALA A 14 -33.22 8.93 -31.07
CA ALA A 14 -32.07 9.32 -30.24
C ALA A 14 -32.43 10.24 -29.04
N LEU A 15 -33.69 10.68 -28.92
CA LEU A 15 -34.12 11.62 -27.86
C LEU A 15 -34.93 10.99 -26.72
N VAL A 16 -35.28 9.69 -26.80
CA VAL A 16 -36.08 9.00 -25.77
C VAL A 16 -35.22 8.13 -24.84
N SER A 17 -33.98 7.81 -25.19
CA SER A 17 -33.06 7.08 -24.30
C SER A 17 -32.38 7.95 -23.22
N LEU A 18 -32.57 9.27 -23.25
CA LEU A 18 -31.97 10.19 -22.25
C LEU A 18 -32.90 10.58 -21.09
N ALA A 19 -34.16 10.13 -21.09
CA ALA A 19 -35.18 10.62 -20.15
C ALA A 19 -35.75 9.58 -19.17
N LEU A 20 -35.26 8.34 -19.15
CA LEU A 20 -35.87 7.24 -18.37
C LEU A 20 -34.94 6.44 -17.45
N ASN A 21 -33.74 6.94 -17.14
CA ASN A 21 -32.96 6.44 -15.99
C ASN A 21 -32.76 7.54 -14.94
N PRO A 22 -33.76 7.81 -14.07
CA PRO A 22 -33.58 8.60 -12.86
C PRO A 22 -32.90 7.79 -11.72
N THR A 23 -32.50 6.54 -11.98
CA THR A 23 -31.59 5.79 -11.12
C THR A 23 -30.23 6.48 -11.20
N GLY A 24 -29.97 7.33 -10.21
CA GLY A 24 -28.75 8.10 -10.09
C GLY A 24 -27.54 7.25 -10.46
N LEU A 25 -26.70 7.80 -11.34
CA LEU A 25 -25.30 7.46 -11.37
C LEU A 25 -24.78 7.61 -9.94
N LEU A 26 -24.79 6.50 -9.19
CA LEU A 26 -23.91 6.32 -8.06
C LEU A 26 -22.54 6.53 -8.69
N ALA A 27 -21.95 7.71 -8.44
CA ALA A 27 -20.59 7.98 -8.82
C ALA A 27 -19.80 6.77 -8.36
N GLU A 28 -19.22 6.03 -9.31
CA GLU A 28 -18.36 4.90 -8.97
C GLU A 28 -17.34 5.45 -7.97
N ASP A 29 -17.40 4.95 -6.74
CA ASP A 29 -16.48 5.36 -5.70
C ASP A 29 -15.09 4.94 -6.15
N VAL A 30 -14.35 5.90 -6.72
CA VAL A 30 -12.99 5.70 -7.17
C VAL A 30 -12.15 5.39 -5.93
N GLN A 31 -11.83 4.11 -5.76
CA GLN A 31 -10.94 3.66 -4.70
C GLN A 31 -9.50 3.92 -5.12
N GLU A 32 -8.82 4.76 -4.34
CA GLU A 32 -7.39 5.00 -4.53
C GLU A 32 -6.58 4.13 -3.56
N ARG A 33 -5.46 3.60 -4.04
CA ARG A 33 -4.55 2.77 -3.26
C ARG A 33 -3.27 3.55 -2.96
N SER A 34 -2.78 3.43 -1.73
CA SER A 34 -1.47 3.96 -1.37
C SER A 34 -0.36 3.22 -2.12
N LYS A 35 0.84 3.81 -2.16
CA LYS A 35 2.03 3.05 -2.49
C LYS A 35 2.20 1.90 -1.49
N LEU A 36 2.38 0.68 -2.00
CA LEU A 36 2.73 -0.47 -1.18
C LEU A 36 4.17 -0.30 -0.68
N VAL A 37 4.37 -0.40 0.63
CA VAL A 37 5.70 -0.44 1.26
C VAL A 37 6.09 -1.86 1.62
N GLY A 38 7.39 -2.17 1.64
CA GLY A 38 7.92 -3.52 1.87
C GLY A 38 8.36 -4.24 0.59
N LYS A 39 8.46 -5.57 0.66
CA LYS A 39 8.84 -6.39 -0.51
C LYS A 39 7.71 -6.45 -1.53
N LYS A 40 8.05 -6.24 -2.79
CA LYS A 40 7.12 -6.45 -3.92
C LYS A 40 6.94 -7.94 -4.21
N GLU A 41 5.87 -8.26 -4.96
CA GLU A 41 5.40 -9.60 -5.30
C GLU A 41 6.36 -10.42 -6.20
N ASP A 42 7.53 -9.89 -6.55
CA ASP A 42 8.47 -10.48 -7.51
C ASP A 42 9.04 -11.86 -7.09
N SER A 43 8.72 -12.35 -5.89
CA SER A 43 9.08 -13.69 -5.44
C SER A 43 7.87 -14.62 -5.44
N ARG A 44 8.03 -15.83 -5.99
CA ARG A 44 6.99 -16.87 -6.12
C ARG A 44 6.30 -17.31 -4.80
N ARG A 45 6.67 -16.73 -3.66
CA ARG A 45 6.13 -17.04 -2.33
C ARG A 45 5.35 -15.89 -1.71
N ILE A 46 5.33 -14.72 -2.34
CA ILE A 46 4.58 -13.57 -1.85
C ILE A 46 3.21 -13.59 -2.49
N VAL A 47 2.17 -13.46 -1.65
CA VAL A 47 0.78 -13.38 -2.06
C VAL A 47 0.25 -11.99 -1.70
N GLY A 48 -0.50 -11.37 -2.61
CA GLY A 48 -1.25 -10.15 -2.33
C GLY A 48 -2.26 -10.36 -1.19
N TYR A 49 -2.34 -9.38 -0.30
CA TYR A 49 -3.34 -9.31 0.75
C TYR A 49 -4.22 -8.08 0.52
N GLU A 50 -5.53 -8.27 0.65
CA GLU A 50 -6.49 -7.17 0.59
C GLU A 50 -7.62 -7.44 1.59
N ALA A 51 -7.91 -6.44 2.41
CA ALA A 51 -9.02 -6.45 3.34
C ALA A 51 -9.77 -5.13 3.21
N MET A 52 -10.99 -5.22 2.68
CA MET A 52 -11.88 -4.10 2.46
C MET A 52 -13.04 -4.14 3.44
N SER A 53 -13.56 -2.98 3.80
CA SER A 53 -14.82 -2.89 4.51
C SER A 53 -16.00 -3.17 3.59
N SER A 54 -16.86 -4.13 3.95
CA SER A 54 -18.06 -4.50 3.18
C SER A 54 -19.03 -3.33 2.98
N LYS A 55 -19.05 -2.37 3.91
CA LYS A 55 -19.91 -1.19 3.91
C LYS A 55 -19.15 0.12 3.70
N GLN A 56 -17.90 0.05 3.24
CA GLN A 56 -16.97 1.20 3.25
C GLN A 56 -16.83 1.87 4.63
N SER A 57 -17.09 1.13 5.72
CA SER A 57 -16.90 1.65 7.07
C SER A 57 -15.45 2.09 7.29
N PRO A 58 -15.22 3.19 8.02
CA PRO A 58 -13.89 3.70 8.29
C PRO A 58 -13.08 2.70 9.13
N LEU A 59 -11.80 2.59 8.79
CA LEU A 59 -10.80 1.85 9.55
C LEU A 59 -10.53 2.57 10.88
N ILE A 60 -10.84 1.93 12.00
CA ILE A 60 -10.71 2.50 13.34
C ILE A 60 -9.51 1.95 14.11
N GLY A 61 -8.84 0.92 13.60
CA GLY A 61 -7.72 0.34 14.30
C GLY A 61 -7.14 -0.88 13.64
N PHE A 62 -6.24 -1.53 14.38
CA PHE A 62 -5.55 -2.74 13.98
C PHE A 62 -5.31 -3.63 15.20
N GLU A 63 -5.22 -4.92 14.93
CA GLU A 63 -4.59 -5.89 15.81
C GLU A 63 -3.27 -6.30 15.15
N PHE A 64 -2.15 -6.14 15.85
CA PHE A 64 -0.81 -6.44 15.35
C PHE A 64 -0.22 -7.65 16.06
N GLY A 65 0.24 -8.63 15.27
CA GLY A 65 1.03 -9.74 15.75
C GLY A 65 2.51 -9.39 15.75
N ILE A 66 3.10 -9.26 16.93
CA ILE A 66 4.50 -8.90 17.14
C ILE A 66 5.32 -10.16 17.32
N GLY A 67 6.31 -10.34 16.44
CA GLY A 67 7.26 -11.45 16.51
C GLY A 67 8.60 -11.01 17.09
N ASN A 68 9.25 -11.93 17.80
CA ASN A 68 10.57 -11.73 18.38
C ASN A 68 11.58 -12.58 17.61
N LYS A 69 12.05 -12.09 16.45
CA LYS A 69 13.20 -12.71 15.77
C LYS A 69 14.45 -11.95 16.15
N SER A 70 15.16 -12.48 17.13
CA SER A 70 16.45 -11.97 17.58
C SER A 70 17.35 -11.58 16.39
N PRO A 71 17.92 -10.36 16.37
CA PRO A 71 17.96 -9.40 17.48
C PRO A 71 16.80 -8.39 17.54
N PHE A 72 15.82 -8.41 16.63
CA PHE A 72 14.81 -7.34 16.53
C PHE A 72 13.37 -7.83 16.72
N VAL A 73 12.58 -6.99 17.38
CA VAL A 73 11.13 -7.14 17.46
C VAL A 73 10.53 -6.61 16.16
N GLN A 74 9.72 -7.40 15.47
CA GLN A 74 9.16 -7.06 14.15
C GLN A 74 7.64 -7.30 14.11
N VAL A 75 6.93 -6.52 13.32
CA VAL A 75 5.50 -6.77 13.05
C VAL A 75 5.41 -7.91 12.04
N SER A 76 4.88 -9.05 12.48
CA SER A 76 4.82 -10.27 11.66
C SER A 76 3.42 -10.56 11.12
N ALA A 77 2.38 -10.03 11.75
CA ALA A 77 1.01 -10.15 11.27
C ALA A 77 0.21 -8.88 11.60
N PHE A 78 -0.85 -8.62 10.83
CA PHE A 78 -1.79 -7.56 11.16
C PHE A 78 -3.21 -7.91 10.72
N ARG A 79 -4.20 -7.40 11.43
CA ARG A 79 -5.63 -7.51 11.11
C ARG A 79 -6.29 -6.13 11.25
N PRO A 80 -6.93 -5.60 10.20
CA PRO A 80 -7.63 -4.33 10.29
C PRO A 80 -8.94 -4.44 11.08
N ILE A 81 -9.27 -3.39 11.83
CA ILE A 81 -10.51 -3.25 12.60
C ILE A 81 -11.27 -2.06 12.04
N PHE A 82 -12.45 -2.29 11.45
CA PHE A 82 -13.27 -1.21 10.91
C PHE A 82 -14.55 -1.05 11.71
N LYS A 83 -15.09 0.17 11.67
CA LYS A 83 -16.26 0.55 12.46
C LYS A 83 -17.47 -0.32 12.15
N GLY A 84 -18.05 -0.93 13.19
CA GLY A 84 -19.29 -1.72 13.10
C GLY A 84 -19.12 -3.13 12.54
N ASP A 85 -17.89 -3.60 12.37
CA ASP A 85 -17.60 -4.95 11.88
C ASP A 85 -16.26 -5.43 12.46
N GLU A 86 -16.33 -5.89 13.72
CA GLU A 86 -15.18 -6.30 14.52
C GLU A 86 -14.87 -7.81 14.43
N THR A 87 -15.80 -8.63 13.93
CA THR A 87 -15.87 -10.05 14.33
C THR A 87 -15.14 -11.06 13.46
N SER A 88 -14.76 -10.77 12.22
CA SER A 88 -13.85 -11.67 11.50
C SER A 88 -13.34 -11.02 10.23
N ARG A 89 -12.03 -10.76 10.16
CA ARG A 89 -11.41 -10.28 8.93
C ARG A 89 -10.15 -11.07 8.60
N PRO A 90 -9.89 -11.25 7.29
CA PRO A 90 -8.66 -11.88 6.85
C PRO A 90 -7.49 -11.14 7.49
N ALA A 91 -6.60 -11.89 8.13
CA ALA A 91 -5.35 -11.39 8.67
C ALA A 91 -4.27 -11.47 7.60
N ALA A 92 -3.36 -10.50 7.57
CA ALA A 92 -2.11 -10.63 6.84
C ALA A 92 -1.09 -11.31 7.78
N GLY A 93 -0.58 -12.48 7.38
CA GLY A 93 0.29 -13.31 8.22
C GLY A 93 -0.46 -14.20 9.21
N LEU A 94 0.28 -15.07 9.90
CA LEU A 94 -0.27 -16.02 10.87
C LEU A 94 -0.27 -15.45 12.28
N PHE A 95 -1.44 -15.43 12.93
CA PHE A 95 -1.59 -15.10 14.35
C PHE A 95 -1.46 -16.33 15.26
N ALA A 96 -1.72 -17.52 14.72
CA ALA A 96 -1.64 -18.80 15.42
C ALA A 96 -1.00 -19.86 14.51
N ASP A 97 -0.56 -20.97 15.11
CA ASP A 97 -0.05 -22.12 14.38
C ASP A 97 -1.10 -22.62 13.39
N ALA A 98 -0.68 -22.95 12.16
CA ALA A 98 -1.59 -23.35 11.10
C ALA A 98 -0.97 -24.44 10.22
N THR A 99 -1.81 -25.19 9.50
CA THR A 99 -1.35 -26.12 8.48
C THR A 99 -1.36 -25.44 7.11
N VAL A 100 -0.18 -25.11 6.58
CA VAL A 100 -0.04 -24.48 5.26
C VAL A 100 0.55 -25.50 4.30
N LYS A 101 -0.18 -25.81 3.21
CA LYS A 101 0.24 -26.79 2.19
C LYS A 101 0.58 -28.17 2.79
N GLY A 102 -0.23 -28.63 3.75
CA GLY A 102 -0.06 -29.93 4.42
C GLY A 102 1.07 -30.00 5.46
N ARG A 103 1.73 -28.87 5.77
CA ARG A 103 2.78 -28.80 6.79
C ARG A 103 2.31 -27.95 7.96
N LYS A 104 2.52 -28.42 9.19
CA LYS A 104 2.32 -27.61 10.39
C LYS A 104 3.39 -26.51 10.43
N VAL A 105 2.97 -25.26 10.42
CA VAL A 105 3.84 -24.09 10.47
C VAL A 105 3.54 -23.33 11.76
N LYS A 106 4.61 -23.07 12.52
CA LYS A 106 4.51 -22.32 13.77
C LYS A 106 4.37 -20.83 13.49
N THR A 107 3.49 -20.15 14.22
CA THR A 107 3.35 -18.70 14.15
C THR A 107 4.63 -18.00 14.60
N PRO A 108 5.06 -16.94 13.90
CA PRO A 108 6.16 -16.09 14.34
C PRO A 108 5.70 -15.06 15.37
N VAL A 109 4.40 -14.95 15.63
CA VAL A 109 3.82 -14.00 16.58
C VAL A 109 4.02 -14.51 18.01
N HIS A 110 4.59 -13.67 18.86
CA HIS A 110 4.79 -13.93 20.29
C HIS A 110 3.80 -13.15 21.15
N THR A 111 3.51 -11.90 20.77
CA THR A 111 2.59 -11.00 21.49
C THR A 111 1.67 -10.35 20.49
N THR A 112 0.42 -10.10 20.90
CA THR A 112 -0.57 -9.40 20.08
C THR A 112 -0.93 -8.08 20.73
N GLU A 113 -0.92 -7.00 19.96
CA GLU A 113 -1.25 -5.65 20.43
C GLU A 113 -2.46 -5.11 19.66
N LYS A 114 -3.54 -4.81 20.38
CA LYS A 114 -4.76 -4.24 19.81
C LYS A 114 -4.77 -2.73 19.97
N VAL A 115 -4.86 -2.02 18.86
CA VAL A 115 -4.80 -0.56 18.78
C VAL A 115 -6.08 -0.06 18.12
N VAL A 116 -6.93 0.62 18.89
CA VAL A 116 -8.23 1.13 18.44
C VAL A 116 -8.34 2.62 18.73
N ALA A 117 -8.96 3.34 17.81
CA ALA A 117 -9.24 4.75 17.96
C ALA A 117 -10.29 5.00 19.07
N LYS A 118 -10.28 6.21 19.64
CA LYS A 118 -11.37 6.72 20.47
C LYS A 118 -12.64 6.87 19.64
N ASP A 119 -13.79 6.88 20.30
CA ASP A 119 -15.07 7.12 19.63
C ASP A 119 -15.07 8.41 18.81
N GLY A 120 -15.51 8.30 17.57
CA GLY A 120 -15.51 9.42 16.62
C GLY A 120 -14.17 9.69 15.95
N TYR A 121 -13.14 8.85 16.17
CA TYR A 121 -11.87 8.90 15.46
C TYR A 121 -11.71 7.69 14.53
N ALA A 122 -10.86 7.85 13.52
CA ALA A 122 -10.46 6.79 12.61
C ALA A 122 -8.97 6.92 12.30
N VAL A 123 -8.39 5.86 11.73
CA VAL A 123 -7.02 5.89 11.23
C VAL A 123 -6.91 6.95 10.14
N SER A 124 -5.92 7.83 10.25
CA SER A 124 -5.64 8.89 9.28
C SER A 124 -4.34 8.66 8.53
N LYS A 125 -3.36 8.07 9.22
CA LYS A 125 -2.00 7.90 8.73
C LYS A 125 -1.34 6.72 9.42
N VAL A 126 -0.44 6.06 8.71
CA VAL A 126 0.42 5.02 9.28
C VAL A 126 1.87 5.34 8.92
N VAL A 127 2.73 5.40 9.92
CA VAL A 127 4.18 5.51 9.74
C VAL A 127 4.76 4.13 9.89
N VAL A 128 5.38 3.63 8.83
CA VAL A 128 5.95 2.28 8.76
C VAL A 128 7.46 2.38 8.62
N GLN A 129 8.19 1.72 9.51
CA GLN A 129 9.60 1.45 9.34
C GLN A 129 9.75 0.06 8.73
N TYR A 130 10.44 -0.04 7.60
CA TYR A 130 10.63 -1.32 6.91
C TYR A 130 12.01 -1.45 6.30
N GLY A 131 12.45 -2.70 6.18
CA GLY A 131 13.61 -3.12 5.42
C GLY A 131 13.28 -4.37 4.64
N LEU A 132 13.75 -5.52 5.14
CA LEU A 132 13.38 -6.83 4.59
C LEU A 132 11.95 -7.25 4.99
N TRP A 133 11.51 -6.75 6.16
CA TRP A 133 10.22 -6.99 6.79
C TRP A 133 9.67 -5.66 7.35
N ILE A 134 8.53 -5.72 8.02
CA ILE A 134 7.96 -4.58 8.76
C ILE A 134 8.58 -4.56 10.16
N ASP A 135 9.48 -3.61 10.40
CA ASP A 135 10.25 -3.54 11.64
C ASP A 135 9.45 -2.85 12.75
N SER A 136 8.84 -1.71 12.43
CA SER A 136 7.95 -1.00 13.36
C SER A 136 6.81 -0.26 12.66
N ILE A 137 5.72 -0.05 13.39
CA ILE A 137 4.54 0.70 12.94
C ILE A 137 4.08 1.67 14.01
N GLN A 138 3.72 2.88 13.60
CA GLN A 138 2.97 3.85 14.40
C GLN A 138 1.68 4.24 13.67
N VAL A 139 0.55 4.18 14.39
CA VAL A 139 -0.77 4.51 13.86
C VAL A 139 -1.16 5.91 14.34
N HIS A 140 -1.60 6.75 13.40
CA HIS A 140 -2.13 8.08 13.65
C HIS A 140 -3.64 8.04 13.45
N PHE A 141 -4.34 8.69 14.37
CA PHE A 141 -5.78 8.82 14.37
C PHE A 141 -6.19 10.27 14.16
N ALA A 142 -7.29 10.50 13.46
CA ALA A 142 -7.91 11.81 13.28
C ALA A 142 -9.42 11.73 13.53
N ARG A 143 -10.01 12.85 13.97
CA ARG A 143 -11.45 12.92 14.20
C ARG A 143 -12.22 12.81 12.88
N ILE A 144 -13.24 11.97 12.84
CA ILE A 144 -14.15 11.84 11.70
C ILE A 144 -15.03 13.09 11.64
N LYS A 145 -15.15 13.71 10.45
CA LYS A 145 -15.98 14.90 10.22
C LYS A 145 -16.66 14.81 8.86
N GLY A 146 -17.94 14.43 8.87
CA GLY A 146 -18.68 14.15 7.62
C GLY A 146 -18.08 12.96 6.88
N ASP A 147 -17.80 13.14 5.59
CA ASP A 147 -17.25 12.09 4.71
C ASP A 147 -15.72 12.00 4.73
N GLY A 148 -15.06 12.70 5.65
CA GLY A 148 -13.60 12.77 5.73
C GLY A 148 -13.06 12.85 7.14
N LEU A 149 -11.78 13.18 7.24
CA LEU A 149 -11.02 13.29 8.49
C LEU A 149 -10.59 14.73 8.75
N ASN A 150 -10.76 15.19 9.99
CA ASN A 150 -10.23 16.46 10.45
C ASN A 150 -8.78 16.30 10.94
N LEU A 151 -7.81 16.59 10.06
CA LEU A 151 -6.38 16.50 10.38
C LEU A 151 -5.88 17.56 11.38
N GLY A 152 -6.72 18.51 11.81
CA GLY A 152 -6.40 19.44 12.90
C GLY A 152 -6.62 18.86 14.29
N ASP A 153 -7.27 17.70 14.39
CA ASP A 153 -7.58 17.02 15.66
C ASP A 153 -7.11 15.57 15.57
N THR A 154 -5.85 15.35 15.97
CA THR A 154 -5.13 14.09 15.77
C THR A 154 -4.34 13.67 16.99
N TYR A 155 -4.14 12.36 17.16
CA TYR A 155 -3.19 11.77 18.10
C TYR A 155 -2.58 10.50 17.51
N TYR A 156 -1.54 9.95 18.14
CA TYR A 156 -0.82 8.79 17.62
C TYR A 156 -0.44 7.79 18.71
N THR A 157 -0.11 6.57 18.31
CA THR A 157 0.33 5.50 19.20
C THR A 157 1.83 5.54 19.44
N ASN A 158 2.31 4.81 20.45
CA ASN A 158 3.72 4.44 20.47
C ASN A 158 4.06 3.57 19.25
N TYR A 159 5.35 3.50 18.89
CA TYR A 159 5.82 2.56 17.87
C TYR A 159 5.67 1.13 18.39
N LEU A 160 5.04 0.28 17.59
CA LEU A 160 4.95 -1.16 17.80
C LEU A 160 6.06 -1.82 16.98
N GLY A 161 6.95 -2.58 17.63
CA GLY A 161 8.14 -3.17 17.00
C GLY A 161 9.43 -2.48 17.41
N SER A 162 10.52 -2.74 16.69
CA SER A 162 11.85 -2.19 16.98
C SER A 162 12.13 -0.93 16.17
N THR A 163 12.30 0.20 16.85
CA THR A 163 12.73 1.47 16.23
C THR A 163 14.23 1.52 15.93
N GLU A 164 15.00 0.61 16.54
CA GLU A 164 16.46 0.48 16.38
C GLU A 164 16.87 -0.20 15.08
N ALA A 165 15.91 -0.79 14.36
CA ALA A 165 16.17 -1.39 13.06
C ALA A 165 16.71 -0.34 12.07
N ARG A 166 17.57 -0.78 11.13
CA ARG A 166 18.14 0.11 10.08
C ARG A 166 17.18 0.39 8.92
N GLY A 167 15.88 0.16 9.11
CA GLY A 167 14.85 0.31 8.09
C GLY A 167 14.53 1.77 7.76
N ALA A 168 14.04 1.99 6.54
CA ALA A 168 13.56 3.30 6.10
C ALA A 168 12.16 3.56 6.66
N TYR A 169 11.91 4.79 7.08
CA TYR A 169 10.57 5.24 7.44
C TYR A 169 9.82 5.68 6.19
N THR A 170 8.58 5.23 6.03
CA THR A 170 7.65 5.76 5.04
C THR A 170 6.32 6.06 5.69
N THR A 171 5.75 7.20 5.30
CA THR A 171 4.44 7.63 5.76
C THR A 171 3.40 7.30 4.71
N LEU A 172 2.36 6.59 5.11
CA LEU A 172 1.15 6.37 4.33
C LEU A 172 0.08 7.31 4.88
N ASP A 173 -0.22 8.39 4.15
CA ASP A 173 -1.16 9.42 4.55
C ASP A 173 -2.47 9.29 3.74
N SER A 174 -3.61 9.52 4.36
CA SER A 174 -4.91 9.57 3.68
C SER A 174 -5.19 10.92 3.01
N GLU A 175 -4.42 11.96 3.34
CA GLU A 175 -4.67 13.34 2.95
C GLU A 175 -6.08 13.84 3.36
N GLY A 176 -6.61 13.31 4.47
CA GLY A 176 -7.92 13.69 5.02
C GLY A 176 -9.09 12.84 4.50
N ARG A 177 -8.82 11.83 3.67
CA ARG A 177 -9.84 10.85 3.22
C ARG A 177 -10.08 9.78 4.28
N LEU A 178 -11.24 9.13 4.22
CA LEU A 178 -11.47 7.93 5.01
C LEU A 178 -10.66 6.77 4.43
N ILE A 179 -10.01 6.03 5.32
CA ILE A 179 -9.37 4.74 4.98
C ILE A 179 -10.44 3.67 5.15
N VAL A 180 -10.74 2.94 4.07
CA VAL A 180 -11.81 1.92 4.02
C VAL A 180 -11.28 0.53 3.72
N GLY A 181 -9.97 0.40 3.53
CA GLY A 181 -9.32 -0.88 3.34
C GLY A 181 -7.82 -0.83 3.62
N VAL A 182 -7.24 -2.02 3.64
CA VAL A 182 -5.82 -2.24 3.80
C VAL A 182 -5.39 -3.21 2.71
N THR A 183 -4.26 -2.90 2.09
CA THR A 183 -3.61 -3.80 1.15
C THR A 183 -2.25 -4.18 1.69
N GLY A 184 -1.68 -5.25 1.19
CA GLY A 184 -0.42 -5.75 1.68
C GLY A 184 0.10 -6.87 0.84
N THR A 185 1.21 -7.40 1.29
CA THR A 185 1.81 -8.62 0.78
C THR A 185 2.23 -9.47 1.96
N MET A 186 2.06 -10.78 1.84
CA MET A 186 2.51 -11.73 2.86
C MET A 186 3.24 -12.90 2.20
N ASP A 187 4.21 -13.48 2.91
CA ASP A 187 4.69 -14.82 2.57
C ASP A 187 3.78 -15.89 3.20
N ASP A 188 4.19 -17.16 3.18
CA ASP A 188 3.41 -18.26 3.76
C ASP A 188 3.09 -18.07 5.26
N VAL A 189 3.79 -17.15 5.96
CA VAL A 189 3.81 -17.06 7.43
C VAL A 189 3.63 -15.62 7.95
N LYS A 190 4.13 -14.62 7.22
CA LYS A 190 4.32 -13.24 7.70
C LYS A 190 3.81 -12.20 6.73
N ALA A 191 3.34 -11.09 7.27
CA ALA A 191 3.20 -9.85 6.53
C ALA A 191 4.58 -9.28 6.16
N VAL A 192 4.76 -8.93 4.88
CA VAL A 192 6.02 -8.41 4.31
C VAL A 192 5.86 -7.05 3.65
N GLY A 193 4.62 -6.63 3.42
CA GLY A 193 4.30 -5.32 2.89
C GLY A 193 2.93 -4.83 3.35
N PHE A 194 2.76 -3.52 3.27
CA PHE A 194 1.64 -2.80 3.85
C PHE A 194 1.23 -1.61 2.98
N GLY A 195 -0.06 -1.34 2.90
CA GLY A 195 -0.66 -0.27 2.12
C GLY A 195 -2.07 0.03 2.59
N LEU A 196 -2.61 1.17 2.20
CA LEU A 196 -3.93 1.66 2.59
C LEU A 196 -4.82 1.83 1.35
N VAL A 197 -6.12 1.67 1.52
CA VAL A 197 -7.13 1.94 0.49
C VAL A 197 -8.06 3.05 0.98
N TYR A 198 -8.22 4.08 0.17
CA TYR A 198 -8.94 5.31 0.50
C TYR A 198 -10.29 5.34 -0.22
N SER A 199 -11.31 5.91 0.43
CA SER A 199 -12.59 6.23 -0.21
C SER A 199 -12.74 7.74 -0.43
N GLY A 200 -13.51 8.09 -1.45
CA GLY A 200 -13.88 9.47 -1.75
C GLY A 200 -12.76 10.29 -2.39
N LYS A 201 -13.15 11.49 -2.84
CA LYS A 201 -12.21 12.47 -3.39
C LYS A 201 -11.38 13.07 -2.27
N ALA A 202 -10.09 13.29 -2.52
CA ALA A 202 -9.25 14.02 -1.58
C ALA A 202 -9.90 15.38 -1.28
N PRO A 203 -10.08 15.76 0.01
CA PRO A 203 -10.51 17.11 0.31
C PRO A 203 -9.53 18.08 -0.34
N PRO A 204 -10.01 19.24 -0.83
CA PRO A 204 -9.11 20.24 -1.41
C PRO A 204 -8.01 20.51 -0.39
N LYS A 205 -6.75 20.23 -0.78
CA LYS A 205 -5.60 20.42 0.12
C LYS A 205 -5.75 21.79 0.73
N PRO A 206 -5.81 21.93 2.07
CA PRO A 206 -5.99 23.21 2.69
C PRO A 206 -4.91 24.10 2.10
N VAL A 207 -5.33 25.08 1.30
CA VAL A 207 -4.42 25.99 0.62
C VAL A 207 -3.62 26.57 1.75
N LYS A 208 -2.34 26.17 1.85
CA LYS A 208 -1.45 26.51 2.96
C LYS A 208 -1.70 27.97 3.22
N ALA A 209 -2.42 28.26 4.32
CA ALA A 209 -2.96 29.60 4.53
C ALA A 209 -1.76 30.51 4.34
N ALA A 210 -1.82 31.40 3.35
CA ALA A 210 -0.72 32.30 3.04
C ALA A 210 -0.27 32.82 4.41
N PRO A 211 1.01 32.60 4.78
CA PRO A 211 1.45 32.76 6.16
C PRO A 211 0.85 34.07 6.61
N VAL A 212 -0.11 33.98 7.56
CA VAL A 212 -0.78 35.17 8.05
C VAL A 212 0.38 36.03 8.48
N MET A 213 0.66 37.10 7.73
CA MET A 213 1.68 38.04 8.11
C MET A 213 1.17 38.54 9.43
N LEU A 214 1.69 37.95 10.51
CA LEU A 214 1.47 38.46 11.84
C LEU A 214 1.80 39.93 11.70
N PRO A 215 0.86 40.85 12.02
CA PRO A 215 1.18 42.26 11.99
C PRO A 215 2.49 42.39 12.75
N GLN A 216 3.53 42.85 12.05
CA GLN A 216 4.84 43.01 12.64
C GLN A 216 4.60 43.81 13.92
N SER A 217 4.84 43.17 15.05
CA SER A 217 4.73 43.82 16.34
C SER A 217 5.69 45.00 16.27
N THR A 218 5.14 46.20 16.08
CA THR A 218 5.85 47.45 16.29
C THR A 218 6.18 47.46 17.77
N ALA A 219 7.33 46.88 18.12
CA ALA A 219 7.86 46.92 19.46
C ALA A 219 7.94 48.40 19.86
N PRO A 220 7.25 48.84 20.93
CA PRO A 220 7.53 50.14 21.48
C PRO A 220 8.99 50.18 21.92
N GLU A 221 9.68 51.27 21.59
CA GLU A 221 11.07 51.51 22.00
C GLU A 221 11.24 51.31 23.51
N PRO A 222 12.40 50.77 23.94
CA PRO A 222 12.69 50.54 25.35
C PRO A 222 12.98 51.88 26.05
N THR A 223 11.94 52.52 26.58
CA THR A 223 12.12 53.67 27.46
C THR A 223 12.21 53.20 28.91
N GLY A 224 13.39 53.39 29.50
CA GLY A 224 13.54 53.70 30.92
C GLY A 224 13.54 52.52 31.88
N GLY A 225 14.69 52.32 32.54
CA GLY A 225 14.85 51.38 33.64
C GLY A 225 13.95 51.70 34.83
N LEU A 226 13.45 50.63 35.46
CA LEU A 226 12.98 50.66 36.83
C LEU A 226 13.49 49.41 37.53
N ASP A 227 14.30 49.65 38.55
CA ASP A 227 14.71 48.70 39.57
C ASP A 227 13.48 48.00 40.16
N MET A 228 13.38 46.66 39.98
CA MET A 228 12.45 45.85 40.75
C MET A 228 13.18 44.90 41.69
N LYS A 229 13.02 45.24 42.97
CA LYS A 229 13.25 44.43 44.17
C LYS A 229 12.46 43.12 44.09
N PRO A 230 13.00 41.97 44.55
CA PRO A 230 12.28 40.70 44.50
C PRO A 230 11.18 40.64 45.57
N ALA A 231 9.96 40.32 45.14
CA ALA A 231 8.84 39.99 46.02
C ALA A 231 8.82 38.48 46.32
N PRO A 232 8.60 38.06 47.58
CA PRO A 232 8.46 36.67 47.95
C PRO A 232 7.00 36.21 47.86
N GLY A 233 6.79 35.04 47.25
CA GLY A 233 5.65 34.17 47.50
C GLY A 233 4.35 34.47 46.75
N SER A 234 3.94 33.55 45.89
CA SER A 234 2.52 33.17 45.80
C SER A 234 2.42 31.82 45.10
N GLY A 235 1.98 30.82 45.86
CA GLY A 235 1.66 29.50 45.36
C GLY A 235 0.31 29.50 44.66
N SER A 236 0.20 28.72 43.58
CA SER A 236 -1.06 28.12 43.15
C SER A 236 -0.72 26.88 42.33
N ARG A 237 -0.65 25.76 43.04
CA ARG A 237 -0.54 24.42 42.49
C ARG A 237 -1.92 24.03 41.97
N VAL A 238 -2.08 24.00 40.65
CA VAL A 238 -3.27 23.43 40.00
C VAL A 238 -3.34 21.95 40.36
N GLN A 239 -4.32 21.56 41.17
CA GLN A 239 -4.66 20.16 41.44
C GLN A 239 -5.36 19.59 40.21
N LEU A 240 -4.67 18.67 39.52
CA LEU A 240 -5.29 17.77 38.56
C LEU A 240 -6.16 16.74 39.32
N PRO A 241 -7.34 16.37 38.80
CA PRO A 241 -8.19 15.34 39.42
C PRO A 241 -7.46 13.99 39.45
N ALA A 242 -7.56 13.31 40.59
CA ALA A 242 -6.96 12.00 40.83
C ALA A 242 -7.51 10.97 39.84
N PHE A 243 -6.61 10.35 39.09
CA PHE A 243 -6.89 9.09 38.39
C PHE A 243 -6.68 7.96 39.41
N ASP A 244 -7.74 7.24 39.74
CA ASP A 244 -7.62 6.02 40.55
C ASP A 244 -6.83 4.98 39.74
N PRO A 245 -5.65 4.52 40.22
CA PRO A 245 -4.91 3.49 39.54
C PRO A 245 -5.68 2.16 39.57
N PRO A 246 -5.66 1.35 38.49
CA PRO A 246 -6.24 0.02 38.51
C PRO A 246 -5.57 -0.83 39.59
N ALA A 247 -6.38 -1.62 40.29
CA ALA A 247 -6.00 -2.47 41.41
C ALA A 247 -4.69 -3.23 41.12
N GLN A 248 -3.71 -3.05 42.00
CA GLN A 248 -2.45 -3.78 41.97
C GLN A 248 -2.73 -5.29 42.04
N PRO A 249 -2.11 -6.11 41.15
CA PRO A 249 -2.17 -7.56 41.29
C PRO A 249 -1.56 -7.98 42.63
N ALA A 250 -2.21 -8.97 43.26
CA ALA A 250 -1.83 -9.50 44.57
C ALA A 250 -0.33 -9.87 44.62
N PRO A 251 0.34 -9.65 45.77
CA PRO A 251 1.78 -9.85 45.90
C PRO A 251 2.16 -11.32 45.69
N ALA A 252 3.02 -11.55 44.70
CA ALA A 252 3.68 -12.82 44.50
C ALA A 252 4.70 -13.09 45.64
N ASN A 253 4.51 -14.25 46.28
CA ASN A 253 5.44 -15.04 47.09
C ASN A 253 6.79 -14.38 47.53
N PRO A 254 6.98 -14.07 48.83
CA PRO A 254 8.18 -13.41 49.37
C PRO A 254 9.35 -14.38 49.65
N GLY A 255 9.73 -15.23 48.68
CA GLY A 255 10.66 -16.35 48.92
C GLY A 255 11.99 -16.38 48.16
N LYS A 256 12.22 -15.52 47.15
CA LYS A 256 13.48 -15.50 46.40
C LYS A 256 13.98 -14.08 46.23
N SER A 257 14.94 -13.72 47.08
CA SER A 257 15.76 -12.53 46.95
C SER A 257 16.40 -12.51 45.55
N ALA A 258 16.00 -11.54 44.73
CA ALA A 258 16.66 -11.27 43.47
C ALA A 258 18.14 -10.92 43.76
N PRO A 259 19.11 -11.47 43.00
CA PRO A 259 20.51 -11.13 43.18
C PRO A 259 20.69 -9.62 43.01
N ALA A 260 21.34 -8.99 43.99
CA ALA A 260 21.59 -7.57 44.00
C ALA A 260 22.20 -7.13 42.67
N LYS A 261 21.54 -6.17 41.99
CA LYS A 261 22.00 -5.58 40.75
C LYS A 261 23.43 -5.07 40.99
N PRO A 262 24.46 -5.59 40.28
CA PRO A 262 25.82 -5.16 40.51
C PRO A 262 25.93 -3.66 40.26
N ALA A 263 26.55 -2.94 41.20
CA ALA A 263 26.78 -1.52 41.07
C ALA A 263 27.50 -1.24 39.72
N PRO A 264 27.10 -0.20 38.97
CA PRO A 264 27.76 0.16 37.73
C PRO A 264 29.25 0.35 38.01
N ARG A 265 30.08 -0.47 37.37
CA ARG A 265 31.54 -0.33 37.48
C ARG A 265 31.90 1.02 36.90
N GLU A 266 32.55 1.86 37.70
CA GLU A 266 33.14 3.10 37.21
C GLU A 266 34.12 2.76 36.08
N MET A 267 33.92 3.41 34.94
CA MET A 267 34.74 3.22 33.75
C MET A 267 36.08 3.90 33.98
N ASP A 268 37.18 3.21 33.67
CA ASP A 268 38.54 3.76 33.81
C ASP A 268 38.64 5.12 33.08
N PRO A 269 39.16 6.18 33.73
CA PRO A 269 39.26 7.51 33.13
C PRO A 269 40.06 7.51 31.81
N ALA A 270 41.03 6.60 31.64
CA ALA A 270 41.77 6.46 30.38
C ALA A 270 40.90 5.93 29.24
N VAL A 271 39.97 5.01 29.54
CA VAL A 271 39.00 4.49 28.56
C VAL A 271 38.02 5.60 28.17
N LYS A 272 37.55 6.40 29.14
CA LYS A 272 36.67 7.54 28.88
C LYS A 272 37.32 8.57 27.95
N ALA A 273 38.57 8.96 28.22
CA ALA A 273 39.31 9.91 27.38
C ALA A 273 39.49 9.40 25.94
N LYS A 274 39.76 8.10 25.76
CA LYS A 274 39.89 7.48 24.43
C LYS A 274 38.57 7.49 23.65
N ILE A 275 37.44 7.23 24.32
CA ILE A 275 36.11 7.30 23.71
C ILE A 275 35.79 8.74 23.29
N GLU A 276 36.09 9.73 24.12
CA GLU A 276 35.87 11.14 23.78
C GLU A 276 36.72 11.59 22.58
N GLN A 277 37.98 11.17 22.50
CA GLN A 277 38.83 11.44 21.33
C GLN A 277 38.28 10.79 20.05
N GLN A 278 37.87 9.52 20.12
CA GLN A 278 37.29 8.82 18.97
C GLN A 278 35.99 9.47 18.49
N ASN A 279 35.14 9.91 19.42
CA ASN A 279 33.90 10.64 19.10
C ASN A 279 34.20 11.98 18.43
N ALA A 280 35.23 12.71 18.88
CA ALA A 280 35.64 13.97 18.27
C ALA A 280 36.19 13.78 16.85
N GLU A 281 36.97 12.72 16.61
CA GLU A 281 37.48 12.37 15.28
C GLU A 281 36.35 11.94 14.34
N ALA A 282 35.42 11.11 14.81
CA ALA A 282 34.24 10.71 14.06
C ALA A 282 33.37 11.91 13.66
N ALA A 283 33.18 12.88 14.58
CA ALA A 283 32.44 14.10 14.29
C ALA A 283 33.09 14.94 13.17
N LYS A 284 34.43 15.03 13.15
CA LYS A 284 35.17 15.71 12.08
C LYS A 284 35.02 15.02 10.72
N GLN A 285 35.10 13.68 10.70
CA GLN A 285 34.90 12.90 9.47
C GLN A 285 33.48 13.06 8.94
N PHE A 286 32.48 13.04 9.82
CA PHE A 286 31.08 13.23 9.44
C PHE A 286 30.83 14.64 8.85
N ALA A 287 31.38 15.68 9.48
CA ALA A 287 31.27 17.05 8.97
C ALA A 287 31.87 17.19 7.56
N LYS A 288 33.03 16.55 7.31
CA LYS A 288 33.68 16.53 5.99
C LYS A 288 32.80 15.84 4.93
N LEU A 289 32.35 14.62 5.19
CA LEU A 289 31.49 13.86 4.26
C LEU A 289 30.17 14.56 3.98
N SER A 290 29.56 15.18 4.99
CA SER A 290 28.35 15.98 4.83
C SER A 290 28.57 17.18 3.89
N GLY A 291 29.74 17.83 3.97
CA GLY A 291 30.09 18.92 3.08
C GLY A 291 30.27 18.45 1.63
N GLU A 292 31.00 17.35 1.41
CA GLU A 292 31.19 16.75 0.08
C GLU A 292 29.85 16.33 -0.55
N PHE A 293 28.94 15.74 0.24
CA PHE A 293 27.62 15.36 -0.24
C PHE A 293 26.76 16.57 -0.64
N GLN A 294 26.80 17.66 0.13
CA GLN A 294 26.10 18.90 -0.23
C GLN A 294 26.65 19.50 -1.54
N GLN A 295 27.97 19.46 -1.74
CA GLN A 295 28.59 19.90 -2.98
C GLN A 295 28.15 19.04 -4.18
N GLN A 296 28.10 17.71 -4.01
CA GLN A 296 27.59 16.81 -5.06
C GLN A 296 26.12 17.09 -5.38
N GLN A 297 25.27 17.34 -4.39
CA GLN A 297 23.88 17.71 -4.63
C GLN A 297 23.74 19.05 -5.37
N ALA A 298 24.57 20.04 -5.02
CA ALA A 298 24.58 21.32 -5.70
C ALA A 298 25.02 21.17 -7.17
N GLU A 299 26.02 20.34 -7.44
CA GLU A 299 26.50 20.08 -8.79
C GLU A 299 25.45 19.32 -9.63
N LEU A 300 24.81 18.30 -9.05
CA LEU A 300 23.72 17.59 -9.71
C LEU A 300 22.54 18.51 -10.05
N ARG A 301 22.23 19.47 -9.19
CA ARG A 301 21.22 20.50 -9.47
C ARG A 301 21.61 21.42 -10.61
N LYS A 302 22.89 21.81 -10.72
CA LYS A 302 23.39 22.57 -11.88
C LYS A 302 23.26 21.77 -13.17
N GLN A 303 23.62 20.48 -13.13
CA GLN A 303 23.46 19.58 -14.29
C GLN A 303 21.99 19.40 -14.68
N LEU A 304 21.09 19.24 -13.70
CA LEU A 304 19.65 19.14 -14.00
C LEU A 304 19.07 20.45 -14.53
N ALA A 305 19.63 21.60 -14.16
CA ALA A 305 19.20 22.90 -14.68
C ALA A 305 19.63 23.12 -16.15
N THR A 306 20.66 22.43 -16.63
CA THR A 306 21.05 22.48 -18.05
C THR A 306 20.28 21.48 -18.91
N VAL A 307 19.56 20.53 -18.32
CA VAL A 307 18.65 19.65 -19.05
C VAL A 307 17.50 20.51 -19.57
N PRO A 308 17.23 20.51 -20.89
CA PRO A 308 16.08 21.20 -21.47
C PRO A 308 14.81 20.77 -20.73
N LYS A 309 13.90 21.72 -20.48
CA LYS A 309 12.60 21.40 -19.85
C LYS A 309 11.97 20.23 -20.59
N TRP A 310 11.65 19.18 -19.85
CA TRP A 310 10.98 18.01 -20.37
C TRP A 310 9.66 18.45 -21.02
N ASP A 311 9.62 18.44 -22.34
CA ASP A 311 8.37 18.52 -23.10
C ASP A 311 7.85 17.08 -23.29
N PRO A 312 6.77 16.70 -22.59
CA PRO A 312 6.27 15.33 -22.64
C PRO A 312 5.81 14.93 -24.04
N ALA A 313 5.37 15.88 -24.88
CA ALA A 313 4.95 15.59 -26.24
C ALA A 313 6.15 15.29 -27.15
N ALA A 314 7.18 16.15 -27.12
CA ALA A 314 8.39 15.95 -27.93
C ALA A 314 9.17 14.68 -27.52
N ASN A 315 9.22 14.37 -26.22
CA ASN A 315 9.90 13.17 -25.72
C ASN A 315 9.12 11.88 -26.00
N GLN A 316 7.79 11.94 -26.05
CA GLN A 316 6.99 10.78 -26.43
C GLN A 316 7.19 10.44 -27.90
N GLU A 317 7.21 11.44 -28.78
CA GLU A 317 7.47 11.25 -30.21
C GLU A 317 8.90 10.76 -30.47
N ALA A 318 9.91 11.41 -29.87
CA ALA A 318 11.30 10.98 -29.97
C ALA A 318 11.53 9.57 -29.40
N GLY A 319 10.85 9.21 -28.31
CA GLY A 319 10.89 7.86 -27.73
C GLY A 319 10.25 6.81 -28.65
N GLN A 320 9.13 7.14 -29.29
CA GLN A 320 8.49 6.27 -30.28
C GLN A 320 9.35 6.11 -31.54
N GLU A 321 9.99 7.18 -32.01
CA GLU A 321 10.88 7.15 -33.17
C GLU A 321 12.15 6.32 -32.89
N ALA A 322 12.78 6.52 -31.73
CA ALA A 322 13.93 5.71 -31.30
C ALA A 322 13.57 4.22 -31.19
N MET A 323 12.38 3.90 -30.65
CA MET A 323 11.89 2.52 -30.56
C MET A 323 11.61 1.92 -31.94
N ARG A 324 11.02 2.70 -32.88
CA ARG A 324 10.84 2.26 -34.28
C ARG A 324 12.18 1.95 -34.92
N LYS A 325 13.15 2.86 -34.81
CA LYS A 325 14.49 2.69 -35.38
C LYS A 325 15.19 1.45 -34.81
N ALA A 326 15.11 1.23 -33.50
CA ALA A 326 15.71 0.07 -32.85
C ALA A 326 15.06 -1.25 -33.31
N LEU A 327 13.73 -1.27 -33.49
CA LEU A 327 13.02 -2.44 -34.02
C LEU A 327 13.37 -2.70 -35.49
N ASP A 328 13.45 -1.65 -36.31
CA ASP A 328 13.82 -1.78 -37.73
C ASP A 328 15.29 -2.24 -37.88
N GLU A 329 16.21 -1.75 -37.05
CA GLU A 329 17.60 -2.23 -37.00
C GLU A 329 17.71 -3.68 -36.51
N ALA A 330 16.86 -4.08 -35.54
CA ALA A 330 16.81 -5.46 -35.05
C ALA A 330 16.22 -6.42 -36.10
N GLU A 331 15.25 -5.98 -36.89
CA GLU A 331 14.63 -6.77 -37.96
C GLU A 331 15.56 -6.92 -39.18
N ALA A 332 16.43 -5.94 -39.44
CA ALA A 332 17.42 -5.98 -40.52
C ALA A 332 18.60 -6.94 -40.29
N ARG A 333 18.72 -7.54 -39.11
CA ARG A 333 19.76 -8.50 -38.79
C ARG A 333 19.46 -9.87 -39.41
N GLU A 334 20.35 -10.34 -40.28
CA GLU A 334 20.17 -11.59 -41.04
C GLU A 334 20.22 -12.85 -40.15
N ASP A 335 20.82 -12.76 -38.97
CA ASP A 335 21.07 -13.87 -38.04
C ASP A 335 19.89 -14.20 -37.09
N LEU A 336 18.74 -13.53 -37.22
CA LEU A 336 17.58 -13.83 -36.37
C LEU A 336 16.93 -15.17 -36.71
N THR A 337 16.72 -15.97 -35.67
CA THR A 337 15.90 -17.18 -35.70
C THR A 337 14.41 -16.84 -35.93
N ALA A 338 13.63 -17.81 -36.40
CA ALA A 338 12.19 -17.63 -36.66
C ALA A 338 11.41 -17.19 -35.40
N ASP A 339 11.77 -17.73 -34.24
CA ASP A 339 11.13 -17.39 -32.96
C ASP A 339 11.42 -15.94 -32.55
N GLN A 340 12.66 -15.47 -32.73
CA GLN A 340 13.04 -14.08 -32.44
C GLN A 340 12.33 -13.08 -33.38
N ARG A 341 12.12 -13.46 -34.64
CA ARG A 341 11.31 -12.64 -35.58
C ARG A 341 9.85 -12.58 -35.15
N ALA A 342 9.29 -13.69 -34.64
CA ALA A 342 7.93 -13.72 -34.12
C ALA A 342 7.78 -12.84 -32.84
N GLU A 343 8.79 -12.85 -31.95
CA GLU A 343 8.82 -11.98 -30.78
C GLU A 343 8.94 -10.49 -31.16
N LEU A 344 9.79 -10.13 -32.12
CA LEU A 344 9.87 -8.76 -32.64
C LEU A 344 8.55 -8.29 -33.25
N ALA A 345 7.84 -9.16 -33.98
CA ALA A 345 6.52 -8.85 -34.52
C ALA A 345 5.47 -8.61 -33.42
N GLN A 346 5.50 -9.40 -32.34
CA GLN A 346 4.62 -9.19 -31.18
C GLN A 346 4.94 -7.88 -30.46
N LEU A 347 6.23 -7.53 -30.30
CA LEU A 347 6.65 -6.25 -29.73
C LEU A 347 6.14 -5.08 -30.55
N ARG A 348 6.27 -5.14 -31.89
CA ARG A 348 5.77 -4.11 -32.81
C ARG A 348 4.26 -3.89 -32.65
N LYS A 349 3.50 -4.98 -32.45
CA LYS A 349 2.04 -4.94 -32.20
C LYS A 349 1.70 -4.34 -30.83
N MET A 350 2.40 -4.71 -29.77
CA MET A 350 2.17 -4.15 -28.43
C MET A 350 2.40 -2.64 -28.36
N PHE A 351 3.38 -2.13 -29.09
CA PHE A 351 3.67 -0.69 -29.15
C PHE A 351 2.86 0.07 -30.21
N GLY A 352 1.95 -0.59 -30.93
CA GLY A 352 1.15 0.05 -31.97
C GLY A 352 1.99 0.59 -33.14
N LEU A 353 3.14 -0.03 -33.41
CA LEU A 353 4.10 0.37 -34.45
C LEU A 353 3.92 -0.44 -35.75
N GLU A 354 2.75 -1.05 -35.93
CA GLU A 354 2.44 -1.79 -37.16
C GLU A 354 2.57 -0.86 -38.38
N PRO A 355 3.24 -1.29 -39.46
CA PRO A 355 3.31 -0.51 -40.68
C PRO A 355 1.87 -0.25 -41.12
N LYS A 356 1.47 1.02 -41.16
CA LYS A 356 0.17 1.43 -41.72
C LYS A 356 0.15 0.91 -43.15
N SER A 357 -0.57 -0.19 -43.36
CA SER A 357 -0.58 -0.88 -44.64
C SER A 357 -0.99 0.14 -45.72
N SER A 358 -0.11 0.34 -46.69
CA SER A 358 -0.28 1.24 -47.83
C SER A 358 -1.41 0.82 -48.78
N LEU A 359 -2.24 -0.15 -48.37
CA LEU A 359 -3.39 -0.65 -49.12
C LEU A 359 -4.47 0.42 -49.37
N TRP A 360 -4.49 1.51 -48.60
CA TRP A 360 -5.39 2.64 -48.85
C TRP A 360 -4.93 3.60 -49.97
N MET A 361 -3.67 3.56 -50.43
CA MET A 361 -3.24 4.36 -51.58
C MET A 361 -3.35 3.62 -52.93
N SER A 362 -3.41 2.29 -52.95
CA SER A 362 -3.57 1.53 -54.22
C SER A 362 -5.03 1.44 -54.70
N VAL A 363 -6.02 1.58 -53.81
CA VAL A 363 -7.44 1.57 -54.19
C VAL A 363 -7.88 2.88 -54.85
N ALA A 364 -7.17 4.00 -54.61
CA ALA A 364 -7.46 5.28 -55.26
C ALA A 364 -6.90 5.42 -56.69
N VAL A 365 -5.95 4.56 -57.10
CA VAL A 365 -5.38 4.57 -58.47
C VAL A 365 -6.00 3.46 -59.34
N GLY A 366 -6.51 2.38 -58.74
CA GLY A 366 -7.15 1.26 -59.47
C GLY A 366 -8.62 1.45 -59.84
N LEU A 367 -9.34 2.39 -59.22
CA LEU A 367 -10.76 2.68 -59.52
C LEU A 367 -10.97 3.75 -60.61
N GLY A 368 -9.91 4.11 -61.35
CA GLY A 368 -9.97 5.10 -62.43
C GLY A 368 -10.05 4.54 -63.86
N VAL A 369 -9.93 3.23 -64.10
CA VAL A 369 -9.72 2.70 -65.47
C VAL A 369 -10.65 1.56 -65.92
N CYS A 370 -11.40 0.87 -65.05
CA CYS A 370 -12.28 -0.24 -65.49
C CYS A 370 -13.78 0.07 -65.33
N GLY A 371 -14.23 1.14 -66.00
CA GLY A 371 -15.64 1.45 -66.14
C GLY A 371 -16.05 1.59 -67.61
N LEU A 372 -16.11 0.48 -68.36
CA LEU A 372 -16.90 0.37 -69.59
C LEU A 372 -16.92 -1.09 -70.10
N VAL A 373 -18.10 -1.51 -70.59
CA VAL A 373 -18.49 -2.84 -71.12
C VAL A 373 -18.75 -3.88 -70.01
N GLY A 374 -19.88 -4.57 -69.88
CA GLY A 374 -21.20 -4.63 -70.51
C GLY A 374 -21.97 -5.73 -69.74
N ALA A 375 -23.15 -5.44 -69.20
CA ALA A 375 -24.45 -5.96 -69.67
C ALA A 375 -24.49 -7.47 -70.02
N GLY A 376 -25.35 -8.23 -69.32
CA GLY A 376 -26.00 -9.42 -69.90
C GLY A 376 -26.17 -10.65 -69.00
N ALA A 377 -27.39 -10.79 -68.47
CA ALA A 377 -28.19 -11.99 -68.19
C ALA A 377 -27.56 -13.41 -68.17
N TYR A 378 -27.96 -14.24 -67.18
CA TYR A 378 -28.52 -15.61 -67.26
C TYR A 378 -28.58 -16.20 -65.82
N PHE A 379 -29.75 -16.36 -65.19
CA PHE A 379 -30.69 -17.50 -65.19
C PHE A 379 -30.16 -18.86 -64.62
N PHE A 380 -30.75 -19.25 -63.48
CA PHE A 380 -31.23 -20.60 -63.08
C PHE A 380 -30.34 -21.70 -62.45
N MET A 381 -30.89 -22.28 -61.36
CA MET A 381 -30.67 -23.59 -60.70
C MET A 381 -29.26 -23.90 -60.11
N GLY A 382 -29.10 -24.50 -58.93
CA GLY A 382 -30.05 -25.09 -58.00
C GLY A 382 -29.34 -25.65 -56.74
N ARG A 383 -30.12 -25.77 -55.68
CA ARG A 383 -30.21 -26.90 -54.74
C ARG A 383 -28.97 -27.81 -54.60
N ASN A 384 -28.30 -27.77 -53.44
CA ASN A 384 -28.11 -28.98 -52.64
C ASN A 384 -27.71 -28.69 -51.19
N ALA A 385 -28.43 -29.35 -50.30
CA ALA A 385 -28.22 -29.39 -48.86
C ALA A 385 -27.11 -30.39 -48.51
N GLY A 386 -26.35 -30.09 -47.46
CA GLY A 386 -25.43 -31.01 -46.81
C GLY A 386 -25.03 -30.49 -45.42
N PRO A 387 -24.93 -31.36 -44.39
CA PRO A 387 -25.22 -30.98 -43.01
C PRO A 387 -24.00 -30.54 -42.18
N LEU A 388 -24.28 -29.69 -41.19
CA LEU A 388 -23.37 -29.29 -40.10
C LEU A 388 -23.04 -30.46 -39.17
N PRO A 389 -21.77 -30.64 -38.73
CA PRO A 389 -21.47 -31.37 -37.52
C PRO A 389 -21.58 -30.45 -36.29
N LYS A 390 -22.47 -30.83 -35.37
CA LYS A 390 -22.51 -30.37 -33.99
C LYS A 390 -21.27 -30.90 -33.26
N ALA A 391 -20.44 -30.00 -32.73
CA ALA A 391 -19.45 -30.35 -31.72
C ALA A 391 -19.50 -29.31 -30.60
N GLY A 392 -20.19 -29.67 -29.52
CA GLY A 392 -20.19 -28.91 -28.28
C GLY A 392 -18.82 -28.99 -27.62
N ARG A 393 -18.18 -27.84 -27.41
CA ARG A 393 -17.16 -27.69 -26.37
C ARG A 393 -17.74 -26.80 -25.28
N ARG A 394 -18.04 -27.43 -24.15
CA ARG A 394 -18.29 -26.76 -22.88
C ARG A 394 -16.98 -26.13 -22.42
N LEU A 395 -17.00 -24.82 -22.21
CA LEU A 395 -15.93 -24.09 -21.53
C LEU A 395 -15.92 -24.46 -20.04
N PRO A 396 -14.75 -24.55 -19.38
CA PRO A 396 -14.69 -24.79 -17.94
C PRO A 396 -15.19 -23.55 -17.20
N VAL A 397 -16.24 -23.75 -16.39
CA VAL A 397 -16.76 -22.78 -15.42
C VAL A 397 -15.71 -22.60 -14.32
N ALA A 398 -15.34 -21.35 -14.07
CA ALA A 398 -14.52 -20.96 -12.93
C ALA A 398 -15.22 -21.34 -11.62
N ARG A 399 -14.59 -22.25 -10.88
CA ARG A 399 -15.06 -22.71 -9.57
C ARG A 399 -14.76 -21.61 -8.55
N ARG A 400 -15.79 -20.88 -8.13
CA ARG A 400 -15.78 -20.15 -6.85
C ARG A 400 -15.65 -21.19 -5.75
N VAL A 401 -14.55 -21.14 -5.01
CA VAL A 401 -14.45 -21.78 -3.70
C VAL A 401 -15.20 -20.85 -2.76
N ALA A 402 -16.48 -21.15 -2.53
CA ALA A 402 -17.21 -20.62 -1.40
C ALA A 402 -16.96 -21.61 -0.24
N ASP A 403 -16.55 -21.05 0.88
CA ASP A 403 -16.40 -21.73 2.16
C ASP A 403 -17.77 -22.18 2.65
N ASP A 404 -18.04 -23.48 2.59
CA ASP A 404 -19.03 -24.16 3.43
C ASP A 404 -18.28 -25.31 4.11
N VAL A 405 -17.69 -25.02 5.27
CA VAL A 405 -17.26 -26.04 6.23
C VAL A 405 -18.32 -26.05 7.32
N ASP A 406 -19.34 -26.86 7.08
CA ASP A 406 -20.22 -27.34 8.14
C ASP A 406 -19.34 -28.13 9.11
N ALA A 407 -19.19 -27.59 10.31
CA ALA A 407 -18.59 -28.28 11.43
C ALA A 407 -19.59 -29.36 11.89
N GLU A 408 -19.36 -30.60 11.47
CA GLU A 408 -19.97 -31.74 12.15
C GLU A 408 -19.40 -31.84 13.57
N PRO A 409 -20.23 -32.06 14.61
CA PRO A 409 -19.75 -32.40 15.93
C PRO A 409 -19.12 -33.79 15.85
N LEU A 410 -17.80 -33.86 16.05
CA LEU A 410 -17.14 -35.11 16.38
C LEU A 410 -17.62 -35.53 17.76
N ASP A 411 -18.50 -36.53 17.80
CA ASP A 411 -18.74 -37.36 18.96
C ASP A 411 -17.38 -37.88 19.44
N VAL A 412 -16.99 -37.45 20.64
CA VAL A 412 -15.81 -37.96 21.34
C VAL A 412 -16.29 -39.21 22.05
N ASP A 413 -15.95 -40.36 21.48
CA ASP A 413 -16.04 -41.64 22.18
C ASP A 413 -15.12 -41.61 23.41
N ASP A 414 -15.75 -41.65 24.59
CA ASP A 414 -15.13 -41.94 25.88
C ASP A 414 -14.64 -43.41 25.88
N ASP A 415 -13.43 -43.65 25.39
CA ASP A 415 -12.73 -44.92 25.66
C ASP A 415 -11.89 -44.78 26.94
N GLU A 416 -12.58 -45.09 28.04
CA GLU A 416 -12.05 -45.50 29.33
C GLU A 416 -11.40 -46.89 29.18
N ALA A 417 -10.06 -46.95 29.21
CA ALA A 417 -9.34 -48.22 29.42
C ALA A 417 -7.98 -48.00 30.10
N ASP A 418 -7.98 -48.26 31.41
CA ASP A 418 -6.95 -48.91 32.22
C ASP A 418 -5.56 -49.14 31.59
N SER A 419 -4.52 -48.59 32.22
CA SER A 419 -3.44 -49.39 32.82
C SER A 419 -2.38 -48.53 33.54
N PRO A 420 -2.05 -48.81 34.80
CA PRO A 420 -0.98 -48.15 35.53
C PRO A 420 0.34 -48.92 35.34
N HIS A 421 1.37 -48.27 34.78
CA HIS A 421 2.74 -48.77 34.90
C HIS A 421 3.52 -47.95 35.94
N ASP A 422 3.35 -48.38 37.18
CA ASP A 422 4.35 -48.26 38.23
C ASP A 422 5.53 -49.18 37.87
N SER A 423 6.72 -48.60 37.74
CA SER A 423 7.95 -49.35 37.99
C SER A 423 9.02 -48.40 38.51
N ARG A 424 9.00 -48.24 39.84
CA ARG A 424 10.18 -47.94 40.67
C ARG A 424 11.40 -48.71 40.16
N ARG A 425 12.52 -48.01 39.92
CA ARG A 425 13.86 -48.58 40.01
C ARG A 425 14.63 -47.85 41.11
N PRO A 426 15.04 -48.53 42.19
CA PRO A 426 16.04 -48.01 43.09
C PRO A 426 17.47 -48.33 42.61
N ALA A 427 18.37 -47.52 43.15
CA ALA A 427 19.84 -47.50 43.15
C ALA A 427 20.63 -48.75 42.69
N ARG A 428 21.78 -48.45 42.07
CA ARG A 428 23.02 -49.21 42.26
C ARG A 428 24.20 -48.24 42.39
N ASP A 429 24.85 -48.38 43.53
CA ASP A 429 26.25 -48.12 43.94
C ASP A 429 27.19 -47.35 43.02
#